data_AF-A0A2W5PRG5-F1
#
_entry.id   AF-A0A2W5PRG5-F1
#
_cell.length_a   1.000
_cell.length_b   1.000
_cell.length_c   1.000
_cell.angle_alpha   90.00
_cell.angle_beta   90.00
_cell.angle_gamma   90.00
#
_symmetry.space_group_name_H-M   'P 1'
#
loop_
_entity.id
_entity.type
_entity.pdbx_description
1 polymer ?
#
loop_
_entity_poly.entity_id
_entity_poly.type
_entity_poly.pdbx_seq_one_letter_code
_entity_poly.pdbx_strand_id
1 'polypeptide(L)'
;MLSHDQLEAVLMRRAGYEVRVLPDELGSWEENPPNLLEFIRRDLRWCQGNMQYLQLLGLPGLLPVSRCQLLLAIAMYVGAPAWLAFMLLGIWREQPVRPDFGLVLLLSVVGMSLAPKLATLVAVLLRTASRRAWGGVPRIVGSALLEFAFWLLTAPVMAVAVAAFLLGLPFGRRVGWAAQQRNVQRIDWQVAVRGLWLQTALGLLLAGTVWWRMPGAFWLWSPVLAGLIGSIPFAWFSAHPAVGRWFVRRGLCRIPEEAPAAAGPGPLRGSPARG
;
A
#
# COMPACT_ATOMS: atom_id res chain seq x y z
N MET A 1 -3.64 6.10 21.63
CA MET A 1 -2.67 5.95 20.51
C MET A 1 -3.34 5.08 19.45
N LEU A 2 -2.92 5.13 18.19
CA LEU A 2 -3.61 4.42 17.09
C LEU A 2 -2.78 3.28 16.48
N SER A 3 -1.47 3.29 16.70
CA SER A 3 -0.54 2.24 16.26
C SER A 3 0.25 1.78 17.47
N HIS A 4 -0.20 0.69 18.09
CA HIS A 4 0.30 0.19 19.37
C HIS A 4 1.45 -0.81 19.20
N ASP A 5 1.46 -1.59 18.12
CA ASP A 5 2.37 -2.73 17.95
C ASP A 5 3.86 -2.34 18.00
N GLN A 6 4.24 -1.31 17.24
CA GLN A 6 5.63 -0.83 17.22
C GLN A 6 6.02 -0.16 18.54
N LEU A 7 5.08 0.55 19.19
CA LEU A 7 5.31 1.16 20.50
C LEU A 7 5.54 0.07 21.55
N GLU A 8 4.68 -0.94 21.58
CA GLU A 8 4.77 -2.08 22.50
C GLU A 8 6.08 -2.82 22.29
N ALA A 9 6.46 -3.12 21.05
CA ALA A 9 7.74 -3.75 20.74
C ALA A 9 8.93 -2.93 21.27
N VAL A 10 8.90 -1.61 21.10
CA VAL A 10 9.97 -0.72 21.58
C VAL A 10 10.01 -0.66 23.11
N LEU A 11 8.85 -0.64 23.78
CA LEU A 11 8.77 -0.64 25.24
C LEU A 11 9.16 -2.00 25.85
N MET A 12 8.79 -3.11 25.22
CA MET A 12 9.24 -4.46 25.61
C MET A 12 10.76 -4.58 25.51
N ARG A 13 11.34 -4.12 24.38
CA ARG A 13 12.79 -4.06 24.20
C ARG A 13 13.48 -3.19 25.25
N ARG A 14 12.88 -2.05 25.60
CA ARG A 14 13.36 -1.18 26.69
C ARG A 14 13.31 -1.90 28.05
N ALA A 15 12.31 -2.72 28.30
CA ALA A 15 12.18 -3.52 29.52
C ALA A 15 13.06 -4.78 29.55
N GLY A 16 13.92 -4.98 28.54
CA GLY A 16 14.85 -6.11 28.47
C GLY A 16 14.30 -7.37 27.81
N TYR A 17 13.06 -7.34 27.30
CA TYR A 17 12.50 -8.47 26.54
C TYR A 17 13.08 -8.54 25.13
N GLU A 18 13.11 -9.74 24.60
CA GLU A 18 13.37 -9.97 23.18
C GLU A 18 12.06 -9.89 22.38
N VAL A 19 12.11 -9.23 21.22
CA VAL A 19 10.99 -9.14 20.28
C VAL A 19 11.48 -9.68 18.95
N ARG A 20 10.75 -10.65 18.38
CA ARG A 20 11.09 -11.32 17.13
C ARG A 20 9.92 -11.25 16.16
N VAL A 21 10.23 -11.08 14.88
CA VAL A 21 9.26 -11.23 13.78
C VAL A 21 9.49 -12.61 13.17
N LEU A 22 8.46 -13.44 13.19
CA LEU A 22 8.49 -14.77 12.57
C LEU A 22 7.98 -14.64 11.13
N PRO A 23 8.68 -15.17 10.12
CA PRO A 23 8.24 -15.14 8.73
C PRO A 23 7.24 -16.25 8.44
N ASP A 24 6.21 -16.37 9.28
CA ASP A 24 5.08 -17.28 9.05
C ASP A 24 3.95 -16.51 8.36
N GLU A 25 3.46 -17.08 7.26
CA GLU A 25 2.42 -16.48 6.43
C GLU A 25 1.02 -16.98 6.83
N LEU A 26 0.93 -18.03 7.66
CA LEU A 26 -0.31 -18.69 8.02
C LEU A 26 -0.81 -18.27 9.41
N GLY A 27 -2.14 -18.27 9.59
CA GLY A 27 -2.79 -18.05 10.88
C GLY A 27 -3.27 -16.62 11.16
N SER A 28 -2.98 -15.66 10.27
CA SER A 28 -3.65 -14.35 10.30
C SER A 28 -5.01 -14.44 9.62
N TRP A 29 -6.05 -14.02 10.34
CA TRP A 29 -7.42 -13.86 9.81
C TRP A 29 -7.69 -12.39 9.45
N GLU A 30 -6.65 -11.57 9.32
CA GLU A 30 -6.80 -10.17 8.94
C GLU A 30 -7.04 -10.05 7.43
N GLU A 31 -8.20 -9.50 7.07
CA GLU A 31 -8.55 -9.24 5.69
C GLU A 31 -8.11 -7.83 5.27
N ASN A 32 -7.71 -7.70 4.00
CA ASN A 32 -7.43 -6.40 3.41
C ASN A 32 -8.74 -5.59 3.28
N PRO A 33 -8.72 -4.25 3.39
CA PRO A 33 -9.91 -3.44 3.25
C PRO A 33 -10.58 -3.68 1.89
N PRO A 34 -11.92 -3.70 1.86
CA PRO A 34 -12.67 -4.18 0.69
C PRO A 34 -12.58 -3.25 -0.53
N ASN A 35 -12.08 -2.02 -0.34
CA ASN A 35 -11.98 -1.04 -1.40
C ASN A 35 -10.91 0.03 -1.12
N LEU A 36 -10.58 0.83 -2.15
CA LEU A 36 -9.50 1.83 -2.08
C LEU A 36 -9.75 2.92 -1.04
N LEU A 37 -10.99 3.34 -0.79
CA LEU A 37 -11.30 4.39 0.19
C LEU A 37 -11.06 3.90 1.62
N GLU A 38 -11.47 2.67 1.93
CA GLU A 38 -11.18 2.04 3.22
C GLU A 38 -9.69 1.75 3.39
N PHE A 39 -9.00 1.38 2.30
CA PHE A 39 -7.55 1.22 2.29
C PHE A 39 -6.84 2.54 2.64
N ILE A 40 -7.21 3.65 1.98
CA ILE A 40 -6.70 4.99 2.29
C ILE A 40 -6.98 5.33 3.76
N ARG A 41 -8.22 5.15 4.23
CA ARG A 41 -8.57 5.47 5.63
C ARG A 41 -7.75 4.65 6.63
N ARG A 42 -7.54 3.36 6.38
CA ARG A 42 -6.71 2.51 7.24
C ARG A 42 -5.27 3.00 7.27
N ASP A 43 -4.68 3.26 6.10
CA ASP A 43 -3.30 3.74 6.01
C ASP A 43 -3.13 5.13 6.67
N LEU A 44 -4.11 6.02 6.57
CA LEU A 44 -4.06 7.31 7.25
C LEU A 44 -4.13 7.18 8.80
N ARG A 45 -4.78 6.13 9.33
CA ARG A 45 -4.71 5.84 10.78
C ARG A 45 -3.31 5.40 11.18
N TRP A 46 -2.67 4.54 10.39
CA TRP A 46 -1.27 4.15 10.60
C TRP A 46 -0.34 5.35 10.48
N CYS A 47 -0.55 6.23 9.49
CA CYS A 47 0.17 7.49 9.33
C CYS A 47 0.08 8.35 10.60
N GLN A 48 -1.15 8.58 11.10
CA GLN A 48 -1.36 9.34 12.34
C GLN A 48 -0.65 8.69 13.54
N GLY A 49 -0.74 7.36 13.67
CA GLY A 49 -0.05 6.61 14.72
C GLY A 49 1.47 6.75 14.63
N ASN A 50 2.05 6.63 13.45
CA ASN A 50 3.49 6.74 13.24
C ASN A 50 4.00 8.16 13.50
N MET A 51 3.22 9.20 13.18
CA MET A 51 3.63 10.58 13.52
C MET A 51 3.65 10.83 15.04
N GLN A 52 2.92 10.04 15.84
CA GLN A 52 3.03 10.13 17.32
C GLN A 52 4.40 9.64 17.82
N TYR A 53 5.13 8.84 17.03
CA TYR A 53 6.45 8.34 17.42
C TYR A 53 7.50 9.43 17.54
N LEU A 54 7.29 10.60 16.92
CA LEU A 54 8.15 11.77 17.11
C LEU A 54 8.32 12.11 18.60
N GLN A 55 7.27 11.95 19.40
CA GLN A 55 7.29 12.22 20.84
C GLN A 55 8.09 11.16 21.62
N LEU A 56 8.24 9.95 21.06
CA LEU A 56 8.90 8.83 21.72
C LEU A 56 10.41 8.79 21.47
N LEU A 57 10.92 9.48 20.45
CA LEU A 57 12.35 9.47 20.11
C LEU A 57 13.24 9.93 21.27
N GLY A 58 12.74 10.88 22.07
CA GLY A 58 13.41 11.42 23.26
C GLY A 58 13.27 10.57 24.54
N LEU A 59 12.56 9.43 24.48
CA LEU A 59 12.32 8.62 25.67
C LEU A 59 13.66 8.02 26.19
N PRO A 60 14.00 8.21 27.49
CA PRO A 60 15.24 7.69 28.05
C PRO A 60 15.20 6.15 28.16
N GLY A 61 16.37 5.53 28.00
CA GLY A 61 16.51 4.06 28.05
C GLY A 61 16.10 3.30 26.79
N LEU A 62 15.71 3.99 25.71
CA LEU A 62 15.51 3.33 24.42
C LEU A 62 16.84 2.86 23.82
N LEU A 63 16.82 1.64 23.27
CA LEU A 63 17.95 1.08 22.53
C LEU A 63 18.12 1.81 21.18
N PRO A 64 19.36 1.97 20.67
CA PRO A 64 19.60 2.66 19.39
C PRO A 64 18.82 2.07 18.21
N VAL A 65 18.73 0.74 18.14
CA VAL A 65 17.96 0.03 17.10
C VAL A 65 16.48 0.41 17.18
N SER A 66 15.92 0.50 18.38
CA SER A 66 14.52 0.90 18.57
C SER A 66 14.26 2.33 18.09
N ARG A 67 15.20 3.26 18.34
CA ARG A 67 15.10 4.63 17.79
C ARG A 67 15.16 4.63 16.27
N CYS A 68 16.07 3.84 15.68
CA CYS A 68 16.17 3.68 14.24
C CYS A 68 14.86 3.16 13.63
N GLN A 69 14.23 2.15 14.24
CA GLN A 69 12.95 1.62 13.79
C GLN A 69 11.81 2.66 13.87
N LEU A 70 11.76 3.46 14.95
CA LEU A 70 10.80 4.57 15.05
C LEU A 70 11.04 5.62 13.95
N LEU A 71 12.30 5.99 13.67
CA LEU A 71 12.65 6.91 12.60
C LEU A 71 12.27 6.36 11.23
N LEU A 72 12.51 5.07 10.96
CA LEU A 72 12.11 4.43 9.71
C LEU A 72 10.58 4.40 9.55
N ALA A 73 9.84 4.14 10.63
CA ALA A 73 8.38 4.16 10.63
C ALA A 73 7.81 5.57 10.35
N ILE A 74 8.46 6.62 10.85
CA ILE A 74 8.13 8.01 10.52
C ILE A 74 8.50 8.32 9.06
N ALA A 75 9.72 7.95 8.64
CA ALA A 75 10.24 8.21 7.30
C ALA A 75 9.40 7.57 6.19
N MET A 76 8.82 6.39 6.45
CA MET A 76 7.89 5.71 5.54
C MET A 76 6.73 6.62 5.09
N TYR A 77 6.19 7.44 5.99
CA TYR A 77 5.08 8.36 5.67
C TYR A 77 5.57 9.73 5.19
N VAL A 78 6.71 10.23 5.69
CA VAL A 78 7.34 11.46 5.19
C VAL A 78 7.84 11.29 3.75
N GLY A 79 8.14 10.05 3.34
CA GLY A 79 8.55 9.72 1.98
C GLY A 79 7.53 10.13 0.92
N ALA A 80 6.23 10.01 1.19
CA ALA A 80 5.17 10.39 0.25
C ALA A 80 5.17 11.88 -0.13
N PRO A 81 5.10 12.85 0.81
CA PRO A 81 5.21 14.27 0.47
C PRO A 81 6.59 14.64 -0.07
N ALA A 82 7.67 14.00 0.40
CA ALA A 82 9.01 14.22 -0.16
C ALA A 82 9.10 13.80 -1.63
N TRP A 83 8.48 12.67 -2.00
CA TRP A 83 8.40 12.20 -3.38
C TRP A 83 7.58 13.13 -4.27
N LEU A 84 6.43 13.61 -3.78
CA LEU A 84 5.64 14.62 -4.50
C LEU A 84 6.41 15.93 -4.68
N ALA A 85 7.10 16.41 -3.64
CA ALA A 85 7.92 17.61 -3.70
C ALA A 85 9.08 17.43 -4.70
N PHE A 86 9.76 16.28 -4.69
CA PHE A 86 10.80 15.95 -5.67
C PHE A 86 10.27 16.00 -7.10
N MET A 87 9.10 15.38 -7.36
CA MET A 87 8.45 15.43 -8.68
C MET A 87 8.11 16.86 -9.10
N LEU A 88 7.50 17.66 -8.22
CA LEU A 88 7.19 19.05 -8.50
C LEU A 88 8.45 19.87 -8.79
N LEU A 89 9.47 19.79 -7.93
CA LEU A 89 10.76 20.46 -8.15
C LEU A 89 11.40 20.04 -9.49
N GLY A 90 11.24 18.78 -9.90
CA GLY A 90 11.69 18.29 -11.20
C GLY A 90 11.04 19.00 -12.39
N ILE A 91 9.77 19.40 -12.28
CA ILE A 91 9.04 20.16 -13.32
C ILE A 91 9.50 21.62 -13.40
N TRP A 92 9.83 22.22 -12.25
CA TRP A 92 10.17 23.65 -12.14
C TRP A 92 11.67 23.94 -12.21
N ARG A 93 12.50 22.90 -12.32
CA ARG A 93 13.95 23.02 -12.46
C ARG A 93 14.33 23.53 -13.85
N GLU A 94 15.24 24.51 -13.90
CA GLU A 94 15.84 25.02 -15.15
C GLU A 94 17.29 24.54 -15.38
N GLN A 95 17.83 23.73 -14.47
CA GLN A 95 19.21 23.23 -14.52
C GLN A 95 19.37 22.08 -15.54
N PRO A 96 20.51 21.99 -16.27
CA PRO A 96 20.73 20.99 -17.31
C PRO A 96 20.52 19.57 -16.77
N VAL A 97 19.70 18.77 -17.46
CA VAL A 97 19.39 17.40 -17.06
C VAL A 97 20.57 16.50 -17.44
N ARG A 98 21.03 15.69 -16.48
CA ARG A 98 21.98 14.60 -16.72
C ARG A 98 21.19 13.29 -16.89
N PRO A 99 20.80 12.92 -18.12
CA PRO A 99 19.91 11.79 -18.35
C PRO A 99 20.55 10.45 -17.93
N ASP A 100 21.87 10.33 -18.06
CA ASP A 100 22.69 9.23 -17.57
C ASP A 100 22.48 8.98 -16.07
N PHE A 101 22.68 10.03 -15.27
CA PHE A 101 22.54 9.96 -13.83
C PHE A 101 21.08 9.75 -13.42
N GLY A 102 20.15 10.43 -14.10
CA GLY A 102 18.72 10.28 -13.85
C GLY A 102 18.22 8.85 -14.09
N LEU A 103 18.68 8.20 -15.17
CA LEU A 103 18.33 6.82 -15.47
C LEU A 103 18.91 5.85 -14.45
N VAL A 104 20.19 5.99 -14.08
CA VAL A 104 20.83 5.15 -13.04
C VAL A 104 20.10 5.29 -11.71
N LEU A 105 19.77 6.52 -11.30
CA LEU A 105 19.02 6.77 -10.07
C LEU A 105 17.63 6.14 -10.14
N LEU A 106 16.91 6.31 -11.25
CA LEU A 106 15.58 5.73 -11.45
C LEU A 106 15.63 4.20 -11.36
N LEU A 107 16.53 3.56 -12.10
CA LEU A 107 16.69 2.10 -12.09
C LEU A 107 17.11 1.58 -10.71
N SER A 108 17.94 2.33 -9.97
CA SER A 108 18.33 1.95 -8.62
C SER A 108 17.15 2.01 -7.65
N VAL A 109 16.38 3.10 -7.67
CA VAL A 109 15.21 3.27 -6.79
C VAL A 109 14.13 2.24 -7.11
N VAL A 110 13.82 2.03 -8.41
CA VAL A 110 12.85 1.03 -8.85
C VAL A 110 13.33 -0.37 -8.50
N GLY A 111 14.61 -0.69 -8.73
CA GLY A 111 15.21 -1.98 -8.40
C GLY A 111 15.13 -2.29 -6.91
N MET A 112 15.50 -1.34 -6.05
CA MET A 112 15.39 -1.50 -4.59
C MET A 112 13.94 -1.65 -4.12
N SER A 113 13.00 -0.91 -4.73
CA SER A 113 11.58 -0.97 -4.37
C SER A 113 10.93 -2.30 -4.77
N LEU A 114 11.38 -2.91 -5.88
CA LEU A 114 10.85 -4.17 -6.38
C LEU A 114 11.60 -5.40 -5.87
N ALA A 115 12.82 -5.24 -5.36
CA ALA A 115 13.65 -6.34 -4.85
C ALA A 115 12.92 -7.32 -3.93
N PRO A 116 12.21 -6.90 -2.85
CA PRO A 116 11.51 -7.84 -1.97
C PRO A 116 10.38 -8.57 -2.69
N LYS A 117 9.62 -7.88 -3.56
CA LYS A 117 8.54 -8.49 -4.36
C LYS A 117 9.08 -9.56 -5.31
N LEU A 118 10.19 -9.25 -6.00
CA LEU A 118 10.86 -10.20 -6.90
C LEU A 118 11.43 -11.39 -6.14
N ALA A 119 12.03 -11.16 -4.96
CA ALA A 119 12.54 -12.23 -4.11
C ALA A 119 11.41 -13.18 -3.67
N THR A 120 10.26 -12.65 -3.24
CA THR A 120 9.08 -13.47 -2.90
C THR A 120 8.56 -14.24 -4.11
N LEU A 121 8.45 -13.59 -5.28
CA LEU A 121 8.02 -14.25 -6.51
C LEU A 121 8.95 -15.40 -6.89
N VAL A 122 10.26 -15.19 -6.84
CA VAL A 122 11.27 -16.24 -7.09
C VAL A 122 11.14 -17.36 -6.06
N ALA A 123 11.02 -17.03 -4.77
CA ALA A 123 10.87 -18.05 -3.70
C ALA A 123 9.62 -18.93 -3.91
N VAL A 124 8.48 -18.33 -4.27
CA VAL A 124 7.25 -19.06 -4.58
C VAL A 124 7.41 -19.92 -5.84
N LEU A 125 8.10 -19.41 -6.87
CA LEU A 125 8.35 -20.14 -8.13
C LEU A 125 9.38 -21.26 -8.00
N LEU A 126 10.29 -21.21 -7.03
CA LEU A 126 11.26 -22.29 -6.80
C LEU A 126 10.62 -23.46 -6.02
N ARG A 127 9.64 -23.19 -5.16
CA ARG A 127 8.99 -24.21 -4.32
C ARG A 127 7.85 -24.91 -5.06
N THR A 128 7.99 -26.22 -5.32
CA THR A 128 6.98 -27.01 -6.06
C THR A 128 5.63 -27.05 -5.37
N ALA A 129 5.59 -27.19 -4.04
CA ALA A 129 4.35 -27.19 -3.27
C ALA A 129 3.60 -25.84 -3.39
N SER A 130 4.30 -24.73 -3.18
CA SER A 130 3.77 -23.38 -3.34
C SER A 130 3.27 -23.15 -4.77
N ARG A 131 4.08 -23.45 -5.79
CA ARG A 131 3.66 -23.34 -7.21
C ARG A 131 2.32 -24.01 -7.49
N ARG A 132 2.12 -25.23 -6.98
CA ARG A 132 0.86 -25.99 -7.18
C ARG A 132 -0.29 -25.37 -6.41
N ALA A 133 -0.08 -24.95 -5.16
CA ALA A 133 -1.10 -24.31 -4.34
C ALA A 133 -1.66 -23.04 -5.01
N TRP A 134 -0.78 -22.20 -5.55
CA TRP A 134 -1.15 -20.97 -6.26
C TRP A 134 -1.69 -21.20 -7.69
N GLY A 135 -1.75 -22.45 -8.17
CA GLY A 135 -2.35 -22.81 -9.46
C GLY A 135 -1.40 -22.75 -10.65
N GLY A 136 -0.09 -22.75 -10.43
CA GLY A 136 0.95 -22.86 -11.45
C GLY A 136 1.55 -21.54 -11.91
N VAL A 137 2.67 -21.64 -12.65
CA VAL A 137 3.48 -20.49 -13.11
C VAL A 137 2.66 -19.42 -13.86
N PRO A 138 1.82 -19.71 -14.87
CA PRO A 138 1.14 -18.66 -15.62
C PRO A 138 0.15 -17.86 -14.74
N ARG A 139 -0.49 -18.50 -13.76
CA ARG A 139 -1.39 -17.82 -12.82
C ARG A 139 -0.62 -16.95 -11.84
N ILE A 140 0.52 -17.42 -11.35
CA ILE A 140 1.40 -16.67 -10.45
C ILE A 140 1.94 -15.42 -11.17
N VAL A 141 2.50 -15.58 -12.37
CA VAL A 141 3.05 -14.45 -13.15
C VAL A 141 1.94 -13.47 -13.53
N GLY A 142 0.79 -13.96 -14.00
CA GLY A 142 -0.36 -13.11 -14.31
C GLY A 142 -0.85 -12.32 -13.08
N SER A 143 -0.90 -12.96 -11.91
CA SER A 143 -1.28 -12.30 -10.65
C SER A 143 -0.25 -11.26 -10.22
N ALA A 144 1.04 -11.55 -10.37
CA ALA A 144 2.11 -10.61 -10.05
C ALA A 144 2.09 -9.37 -10.97
N LEU A 145 1.81 -9.54 -12.26
CA LEU A 145 1.67 -8.42 -13.20
C LEU A 145 0.44 -7.56 -12.88
N LEU A 146 -0.68 -8.19 -12.53
CA LEU A 146 -1.89 -7.48 -12.11
C LEU A 146 -1.68 -6.74 -10.80
N GLU A 147 -1.01 -7.35 -9.82
CA GLU A 147 -0.63 -6.72 -8.56
C GLU A 147 0.28 -5.52 -8.81
N PHE A 148 1.29 -5.66 -9.67
CA PHE A 148 2.18 -4.56 -10.03
C PHE A 148 1.41 -3.41 -10.70
N ALA A 149 0.48 -3.71 -11.62
CA ALA A 149 -0.37 -2.69 -12.24
C ALA A 149 -1.27 -1.98 -11.21
N PHE A 150 -1.83 -2.73 -10.26
CA PHE A 150 -2.63 -2.17 -9.17
C PHE A 150 -1.79 -1.27 -8.26
N TRP A 151 -0.58 -1.71 -7.89
CA TRP A 151 0.37 -0.92 -7.11
C TRP A 151 0.76 0.37 -7.85
N LEU A 152 1.05 0.30 -9.14
CA LEU A 152 1.43 1.43 -9.96
C LEU A 152 0.34 2.52 -10.02
N LEU A 153 -0.93 2.11 -10.11
CA LEU A 153 -2.07 3.04 -10.13
C LEU A 153 -2.41 3.59 -8.74
N THR A 154 -2.28 2.78 -7.70
CA THR A 154 -2.61 3.19 -6.31
C THR A 154 -1.52 4.03 -5.66
N ALA A 155 -0.25 3.81 -5.96
CA ALA A 155 0.88 4.52 -5.35
C ALA A 155 0.75 6.05 -5.39
N PRO A 156 0.48 6.71 -6.54
CA PRO A 156 0.35 8.17 -6.57
C PRO A 156 -0.91 8.66 -5.84
N VAL A 157 -2.00 7.88 -5.85
CA VAL A 157 -3.24 8.18 -5.11
C VAL A 157 -2.97 8.20 -3.61
N MET A 158 -2.23 7.19 -3.11
CA MET A 158 -1.81 7.11 -1.71
C MET A 158 -0.86 8.26 -1.35
N ALA A 159 0.10 8.57 -2.23
CA ALA A 159 1.04 9.66 -1.98
C ALA A 159 0.33 11.00 -1.76
N VAL A 160 -0.66 11.33 -2.59
CA VAL A 160 -1.48 12.54 -2.43
C VAL A 160 -2.32 12.48 -1.15
N ALA A 161 -2.95 11.34 -0.84
CA ALA A 161 -3.76 11.21 0.36
C ALA A 161 -2.94 11.39 1.65
N VAL A 162 -1.77 10.73 1.73
CA VAL A 162 -0.83 10.84 2.85
C VAL A 162 -0.28 12.26 2.97
N ALA A 163 0.15 12.87 1.86
CA ALA A 163 0.67 14.24 1.87
C ALA A 163 -0.39 15.25 2.33
N ALA A 164 -1.60 15.19 1.79
CA ALA A 164 -2.70 16.06 2.20
C ALA A 164 -3.07 15.86 3.68
N PHE A 165 -3.00 14.62 4.18
CA PHE A 165 -3.24 14.34 5.58
C PHE A 165 -2.14 14.88 6.49
N LEU A 166 -0.87 14.66 6.15
CA LEU A 166 0.30 15.17 6.88
C LEU A 166 0.32 16.70 6.94
N LEU A 167 0.00 17.38 5.83
CA LEU A 167 -0.15 18.83 5.81
C LEU A 167 -1.31 19.30 6.71
N GLY A 168 -2.34 18.47 6.88
CA GLY A 168 -3.48 18.75 7.77
C GLY A 168 -3.23 18.45 9.25
N LEU A 169 -2.23 17.62 9.61
CA LEU A 169 -1.97 17.21 10.99
C LEU A 169 -1.69 18.38 11.94
N PRO A 170 -0.86 19.39 11.58
CA PRO A 170 -0.63 20.56 12.43
C PRO A 170 -1.91 21.36 12.72
N PHE A 171 -2.90 21.30 11.81
CA PHE A 171 -4.19 21.98 11.93
C PHE A 171 -5.25 21.14 12.67
N GLY A 172 -4.82 20.08 13.37
CA GLY A 172 -5.71 19.26 14.18
C GLY A 172 -6.52 18.22 13.40
N ARG A 173 -6.22 17.99 12.11
CA ARG A 173 -6.85 16.91 11.33
C ARG A 173 -6.52 15.56 11.97
N ARG A 174 -7.53 14.73 12.20
CA ARG A 174 -7.39 13.39 12.80
C ARG A 174 -8.32 12.41 12.09
N VAL A 175 -7.90 11.15 12.00
CA VAL A 175 -8.74 10.04 11.56
C VAL A 175 -9.34 9.36 12.78
N GLY A 176 -10.67 9.31 12.84
CA GLY A 176 -11.40 8.62 13.91
C GLY A 176 -11.37 7.10 13.76
N TRP A 177 -11.68 6.40 14.85
CA TRP A 177 -11.88 4.95 14.85
C TRP A 177 -13.33 4.64 14.45
N ALA A 178 -13.60 4.63 13.15
CA ALA A 178 -14.89 4.16 12.63
C ALA A 178 -14.89 2.62 12.52
N ALA A 179 -16.05 1.99 12.69
CA ALA A 179 -16.19 0.55 12.49
C ALA A 179 -15.76 0.18 11.06
N GLN A 180 -14.76 -0.70 10.94
CA GLN A 180 -14.28 -1.16 9.65
C GLN A 180 -15.39 -1.94 8.95
N GLN A 181 -15.76 -1.51 7.75
CA GLN A 181 -16.68 -2.28 6.91
C GLN A 181 -15.95 -3.53 6.42
N ARG A 182 -16.37 -4.71 6.92
CA ARG A 182 -15.80 -6.01 6.51
C ARG A 182 -16.54 -6.64 5.32
N ASN A 183 -17.74 -6.17 5.00
CA ASN A 183 -18.48 -6.70 3.85
C ASN A 183 -18.02 -6.06 2.54
N VAL A 184 -17.82 -6.90 1.52
CA VAL A 184 -17.53 -6.46 0.14
C VAL A 184 -18.77 -5.80 -0.45
N GLN A 185 -18.92 -4.51 -0.21
CA GLN A 185 -19.99 -3.69 -0.79
C GLN A 185 -19.46 -2.88 -1.97
N ARG A 186 -20.34 -2.66 -2.96
CA ARG A 186 -20.05 -1.75 -4.06
C ARG A 186 -19.89 -0.34 -3.50
N ILE A 187 -18.95 0.43 -4.05
CA ILE A 187 -18.90 1.86 -3.81
C ILE A 187 -19.85 2.56 -4.80
N ASP A 188 -20.69 3.45 -4.30
CA ASP A 188 -21.46 4.36 -5.16
C ASP A 188 -20.53 5.36 -5.85
N TRP A 189 -20.77 5.63 -7.14
CA TRP A 189 -19.94 6.55 -7.92
C TRP A 189 -19.74 7.92 -7.24
N GLN A 190 -20.80 8.47 -6.63
CA GLN A 190 -20.74 9.73 -5.92
C GLN A 190 -19.82 9.70 -4.70
N VAL A 191 -19.75 8.56 -4.01
CA VAL A 191 -18.84 8.35 -2.88
C VAL A 191 -17.39 8.30 -3.37
N ALA A 192 -17.13 7.62 -4.48
CA ALA A 192 -15.82 7.60 -5.12
C ALA A 192 -15.37 9.01 -5.54
N VAL A 193 -16.25 9.79 -6.18
CA VAL A 193 -15.96 11.19 -6.57
C VAL A 193 -15.65 12.04 -5.34
N ARG A 194 -16.50 12.03 -4.30
CA ARG A 194 -16.27 12.81 -3.08
C ARG A 194 -14.98 12.41 -2.34
N GLY A 195 -14.61 11.14 -2.40
CA GLY A 195 -13.39 10.64 -1.74
C GLY A 195 -12.09 10.90 -2.51
N LEU A 196 -12.15 11.00 -3.85
CA LEU A 196 -10.98 11.01 -4.72
C LEU A 196 -10.87 12.22 -5.67
N TRP A 197 -11.78 13.20 -5.57
CA TRP A 197 -11.76 14.38 -6.46
C TRP A 197 -10.43 15.13 -6.42
N LEU A 198 -9.78 15.22 -5.25
CA LEU A 198 -8.52 15.95 -5.09
C LEU A 198 -7.41 15.28 -5.92
N GLN A 199 -7.37 13.95 -5.91
CA GLN A 199 -6.39 13.16 -6.64
C GLN A 199 -6.59 13.31 -8.15
N THR A 200 -7.83 13.20 -8.64
CA THR A 200 -8.13 13.45 -10.05
C THR A 200 -7.84 14.88 -10.48
N ALA A 201 -8.24 15.88 -9.68
CA ALA A 201 -8.00 17.29 -9.99
C ALA A 201 -6.50 17.62 -10.05
N LEU A 202 -5.72 17.14 -9.06
CA LEU A 202 -4.27 17.29 -9.07
C LEU A 202 -3.62 16.52 -10.22
N GLY A 203 -4.15 15.35 -10.59
CA GLY A 203 -3.69 14.60 -11.76
C GLY A 203 -3.89 15.37 -13.06
N LEU A 204 -5.06 15.99 -13.25
CA LEU A 204 -5.37 16.81 -14.42
C LEU A 204 -4.50 18.08 -14.47
N LEU A 205 -4.33 18.76 -13.34
CA LEU A 205 -3.45 19.91 -13.23
C LEU A 205 -2.01 19.52 -13.57
N LEU A 206 -1.51 18.44 -12.98
CA LEU A 206 -0.17 17.91 -13.23
C LEU A 206 0.03 17.54 -14.69
N ALA A 207 -0.93 16.86 -15.31
CA ALA A 207 -0.89 16.54 -16.74
C ALA A 207 -0.79 17.80 -17.61
N GLY A 208 -1.58 18.83 -17.31
CA GLY A 208 -1.51 20.12 -18.02
C GLY A 208 -0.15 20.79 -17.85
N THR A 209 0.39 20.81 -16.63
CA THR A 209 1.72 21.41 -16.37
C THR A 209 2.86 20.67 -17.07
N VAL A 210 2.86 19.32 -17.04
CA VAL A 210 3.87 18.50 -17.71
C VAL A 210 3.78 18.68 -19.22
N TRP A 211 2.56 18.69 -19.78
CA TRP A 211 2.36 18.92 -21.21
C TRP A 211 2.87 20.29 -21.66
N TRP A 212 2.61 21.34 -20.86
CA TRP A 212 3.09 22.69 -21.16
C TRP A 212 4.61 22.81 -21.05
N ARG A 213 5.20 22.31 -19.96
CA ARG A 213 6.61 22.56 -19.62
C ARG A 213 7.58 21.57 -20.27
N MET A 214 7.19 20.30 -20.36
CA MET A 214 8.07 19.20 -20.76
C MET A 214 7.29 18.16 -21.58
N PRO A 215 6.76 18.52 -22.77
CA PRO A 215 5.93 17.61 -23.56
C PRO A 215 6.65 16.30 -23.91
N GLY A 216 7.97 16.32 -24.12
CA GLY A 216 8.78 15.12 -24.38
C GLY A 216 8.85 14.15 -23.19
N ALA A 217 8.63 14.61 -21.96
CA ALA A 217 8.62 13.77 -20.77
C ALA A 217 7.22 13.21 -20.45
N PHE A 218 6.16 13.64 -21.15
CA PHE A 218 4.78 13.27 -20.82
C PHE A 218 4.56 11.76 -20.69
N TRP A 219 5.17 10.97 -21.59
CA TRP A 219 5.09 9.50 -21.56
C TRP A 219 5.75 8.88 -20.33
N LEU A 220 6.87 9.45 -19.85
CA LEU A 220 7.54 8.99 -18.64
C LEU A 220 6.68 9.24 -17.39
N TRP A 221 5.92 10.33 -17.39
CA TRP A 221 4.99 10.69 -16.32
C TRP A 221 3.66 9.93 -16.38
N SER A 222 3.38 9.27 -17.51
CA SER A 222 2.08 8.63 -17.75
C SER A 222 1.62 7.65 -16.66
N PRO A 223 2.48 6.85 -15.98
CA PRO A 223 1.99 5.96 -14.92
C PRO A 223 1.44 6.73 -13.72
N VAL A 224 2.12 7.82 -13.32
CA VAL A 224 1.68 8.70 -12.23
C VAL A 224 0.38 9.41 -12.62
N LEU A 225 0.34 9.96 -13.84
CA LEU A 225 -0.84 10.67 -14.35
C LEU A 225 -2.05 9.73 -14.49
N ALA A 226 -1.86 8.52 -15.00
CA ALA A 226 -2.91 7.52 -15.15
C ALA A 226 -3.51 7.12 -13.79
N GLY A 227 -2.67 6.91 -12.77
CA GLY A 227 -3.12 6.61 -11.41
C GLY A 227 -3.94 7.75 -10.80
N LEU A 228 -3.48 8.99 -10.93
CA LEU A 228 -4.18 10.16 -10.37
C LEU A 228 -5.49 10.48 -11.09
N ILE A 229 -5.44 10.65 -12.42
CA ILE A 229 -6.60 10.98 -13.24
C ILE A 229 -7.64 9.86 -13.17
N GLY A 230 -7.17 8.61 -13.29
CA GLY A 230 -8.00 7.40 -13.26
C GLY A 230 -8.45 6.96 -11.86
N SER A 231 -8.10 7.68 -10.79
CA SER A 231 -8.36 7.24 -9.41
C SER A 231 -9.83 6.94 -9.12
N ILE A 232 -10.76 7.80 -9.55
CA ILE A 232 -12.21 7.61 -9.39
C ILE A 232 -12.71 6.35 -10.12
N PRO A 233 -12.56 6.21 -11.46
CA PRO A 233 -13.05 5.02 -12.16
C PRO A 233 -12.35 3.75 -11.68
N PHE A 234 -11.07 3.83 -11.33
CA PHE A 234 -10.32 2.71 -10.78
C PHE A 234 -10.87 2.25 -9.43
N ALA A 235 -11.14 3.16 -8.50
CA ALA A 235 -11.71 2.84 -7.19
C ALA A 235 -13.11 2.21 -7.32
N TRP A 236 -13.93 2.75 -8.22
CA TRP A 236 -15.27 2.22 -8.47
C TRP A 236 -15.25 0.83 -9.11
N PHE A 237 -14.41 0.63 -10.13
CA PHE A 237 -14.29 -0.64 -10.85
C PHE A 237 -13.70 -1.74 -9.96
N SER A 238 -12.61 -1.44 -9.24
CA SER A 238 -11.93 -2.43 -8.38
C SER A 238 -12.78 -2.87 -7.19
N ALA A 239 -13.68 -2.02 -6.70
CA ALA A 239 -14.62 -2.36 -5.63
C ALA A 239 -15.81 -3.24 -6.08
N HIS A 240 -15.93 -3.54 -7.38
CA HIS A 240 -17.08 -4.26 -7.90
C HIS A 240 -16.98 -5.78 -7.60
N PRO A 241 -17.93 -6.38 -6.85
CA PRO A 241 -17.80 -7.79 -6.40
C PRO A 241 -17.70 -8.81 -7.55
N ALA A 242 -18.27 -8.52 -8.72
CA ALA A 242 -18.16 -9.40 -9.87
C ALA A 242 -16.74 -9.46 -10.45
N VAL A 243 -15.95 -8.38 -10.32
CA VAL A 243 -14.55 -8.33 -10.77
C VAL A 243 -13.70 -9.25 -9.88
N GLY A 244 -13.84 -9.14 -8.56
CA GLY A 244 -13.19 -10.06 -7.61
C GLY A 244 -13.55 -11.52 -7.87
N ARG A 245 -14.85 -11.86 -7.98
CA ARG A 245 -15.30 -13.23 -8.31
C ARG A 245 -14.76 -13.72 -9.64
N TRP A 246 -14.58 -12.84 -10.63
CA TRP A 246 -14.01 -13.20 -11.91
C TRP A 246 -12.52 -13.54 -11.82
N PHE A 247 -11.74 -12.78 -11.05
CA PHE A 247 -10.33 -13.07 -10.79
C PHE A 247 -10.16 -14.42 -10.09
N VAL A 248 -10.92 -14.65 -9.00
CA VAL A 248 -10.90 -15.92 -8.26
C VAL A 248 -11.27 -17.10 -9.15
N ARG A 249 -12.32 -16.99 -9.97
CA ARG A 249 -12.72 -18.06 -10.92
C ARG A 249 -11.64 -18.38 -11.96
N ARG A 250 -10.82 -17.40 -12.35
CA ARG A 250 -9.70 -17.61 -13.28
C ARG A 250 -8.43 -18.08 -12.58
N GLY A 251 -8.44 -18.14 -11.26
CA GLY A 251 -7.29 -18.46 -10.43
C GLY A 251 -6.23 -17.36 -10.44
N LEU A 252 -6.62 -16.13 -10.73
CA LEU A 252 -5.76 -14.94 -10.70
C LEU A 252 -6.02 -14.17 -9.41
N CYS A 253 -4.96 -13.63 -8.81
CA CYS A 253 -5.01 -12.84 -7.56
C CYS A 253 -5.77 -13.53 -6.41
N ARG A 254 -5.83 -14.86 -6.41
CA ARG A 254 -6.41 -15.66 -5.34
C ARG A 254 -5.35 -16.11 -4.36
N ILE A 255 -5.73 -16.32 -3.11
CA ILE A 255 -4.89 -17.00 -2.12
C ILE A 255 -5.07 -18.53 -2.21
N PRO A 256 -4.12 -19.35 -1.72
CA PRO A 256 -4.24 -20.81 -1.70
C PRO A 256 -5.53 -21.32 -1.04
N GLU A 257 -6.01 -20.63 0.00
CA GLU A 257 -7.22 -20.95 0.77
C GLU A 257 -8.50 -20.79 -0.06
N GLU A 258 -8.48 -19.93 -1.07
CA GLU A 258 -9.58 -19.74 -2.02
C GLU A 258 -9.57 -20.79 -3.16
N ALA A 259 -8.64 -21.74 -3.12
CA ALA A 259 -8.60 -22.79 -4.14
C ALA A 259 -9.73 -23.81 -3.96
N PRO A 260 -10.39 -24.27 -5.05
CA PRO A 260 -11.45 -25.28 -4.97
C PRO A 260 -11.01 -26.60 -4.29
N ALA A 261 -9.72 -26.92 -4.33
CA ALA A 261 -9.15 -28.11 -3.71
C ALA A 261 -8.80 -27.93 -2.22
N ALA A 262 -8.91 -26.71 -1.67
CA ALA A 262 -8.72 -26.41 -0.25
C ALA A 262 -10.02 -26.58 0.57
N ALA A 263 -11.09 -27.11 -0.02
CA ALA A 263 -12.28 -27.57 0.69
C ALA A 263 -12.00 -28.87 1.48
N GLY A 264 -11.05 -28.80 2.43
CA GLY A 264 -11.02 -29.64 3.64
C GLY A 264 -12.06 -29.14 4.65
N PRO A 265 -12.44 -29.94 5.65
CA PRO A 265 -13.77 -29.94 6.24
C PRO A 265 -14.19 -28.55 6.69
N GLY A 266 -15.42 -28.18 6.34
CA GLY A 266 -16.02 -26.88 6.63
C GLY A 266 -15.89 -26.47 8.10
N PRO A 267 -16.19 -25.20 8.42
CA PRO A 267 -16.01 -24.65 9.76
C PRO A 267 -16.56 -25.61 10.80
N LEU A 268 -15.75 -25.93 11.81
CA LEU A 268 -16.08 -26.81 12.94
C LEU A 268 -17.48 -26.45 13.46
N ARG A 269 -18.50 -27.17 13.01
CA ARG A 269 -19.82 -27.14 13.62
C ARG A 269 -19.60 -27.75 15.00
N GLY A 270 -19.59 -26.91 16.02
CA GLY A 270 -19.56 -27.37 17.41
C GLY A 270 -20.63 -28.43 17.59
N SER A 271 -20.22 -29.64 17.95
CA SER A 271 -21.14 -30.69 18.38
C SER A 271 -21.97 -30.13 19.54
N PRO A 272 -23.31 -30.21 19.48
CA PRO A 272 -24.11 -29.94 20.67
C PRO A 272 -23.75 -31.00 21.70
N ALA A 273 -23.35 -30.56 22.89
CA ALA A 273 -23.18 -31.41 24.04
C ALA A 273 -24.47 -32.23 24.24
N ARG A 274 -24.36 -33.56 24.16
CA ARG A 274 -25.43 -34.45 24.61
C ARG A 274 -25.39 -34.45 26.13
N GLY A 275 -26.45 -33.94 26.75
CA GLY A 275 -26.83 -34.28 28.12
C GLY A 275 -27.43 -35.67 28.21
#